data_AF-A0A2R6FQM1-F1
#
_entry.id   AF-A0A2R6FQM1-F1
#
_cell.length_a   1.000
_cell.length_b   1.000
_cell.length_c   1.000
_cell.angle_alpha   90.00
_cell.angle_beta   90.00
_cell.angle_gamma   90.00
#
_symmetry.space_group_name_H-M   'P 1'
#
loop_
_entity.id
_entity.type
_entity.pdbx_description
1 polymer ?
#
loop_
_entity_poly.entity_id
_entity_poly.type
_entity_poly.pdbx_seq_one_letter_code
_entity_poly.pdbx_strand_id
1 'polypeptide(L)' 'MLDQLREDVRTARETDPAAKATAEVLLYAGLHAVWAYRLAHWLWTRDHQFSARLLSQLTR' A
#
# COMPACT_ATOMS: atom_id res chain seq x y z
N MET A 1 10.71 3.13 -1.02
CA MET A 1 9.31 2.68 -1.10
C MET A 1 9.16 1.23 -0.64
N LEU A 2 9.85 0.27 -1.28
CA LEU A 2 9.82 -1.16 -0.88
C LEU A 2 10.25 -1.42 0.56
N ASP A 3 11.28 -0.72 1.05
CA ASP A 3 11.76 -0.86 2.43
C ASP A 3 10.68 -0.46 3.44
N GLN A 4 9.97 0.63 3.15
CA GLN A 4 8.86 1.13 3.95
C GLN A 4 7.63 0.21 3.90
N LEU A 5 7.39 -0.47 2.77
CA LEU A 5 6.32 -1.48 2.68
C LEU A 5 6.62 -2.68 3.58
N ARG A 6 7.90 -3.10 3.67
CA ARG A 6 8.34 -4.13 4.61
C ARG A 6 8.20 -3.69 6.06
N GLU A 7 8.49 -2.42 6.34
CA GLU A 7 8.37 -1.84 7.67
C GLU A 7 6.90 -1.68 8.11
N ASP A 8 6.01 -1.26 7.20
CA ASP A 8 4.56 -1.23 7.39
C ASP A 8 4.01 -2.63 7.69
N VAL A 9 4.43 -3.64 6.92
CA VAL A 9 4.06 -5.04 7.16
C VAL A 9 4.57 -5.53 8.51
N ARG A 10 5.80 -5.16 8.89
CA ARG A 10 6.37 -5.54 10.19
C ARG A 10 5.60 -4.89 11.33
N THR A 11 5.31 -3.59 11.23
CA THR A 11 4.55 -2.81 12.21
C THR A 11 3.12 -3.33 12.34
N ALA A 12 2.45 -3.63 11.23
CA ALA A 12 1.11 -4.23 11.23
C ALA A 12 1.10 -5.61 11.93
N ARG A 13 2.16 -6.40 11.72
CA ARG A 13 2.33 -7.71 12.35
C ARG A 13 2.72 -7.63 13.83
N GLU A 14 3.46 -6.59 14.23
CA GLU A 14 3.77 -6.28 15.63
C GLU A 14 2.54 -5.75 16.38
N THR A 15 1.67 -5.01 15.69
CA THR A 15 0.43 -4.44 16.24
C THR A 15 -0.68 -5.49 16.39
N ASP A 16 -0.77 -6.44 15.45
CA ASP A 16 -1.77 -7.50 15.46
C ASP A 16 -1.14 -8.89 15.62
N PRO A 17 -1.09 -9.46 16.85
CA PRO A 17 -0.52 -10.78 17.10
C PRO A 17 -1.33 -11.93 16.48
N ALA A 18 -2.52 -11.66 15.93
CA ALA A 18 -3.32 -12.65 15.21
C ALA A 18 -2.83 -12.86 13.77
N ALA A 19 -2.16 -11.88 13.17
CA ALA A 19 -1.66 -11.96 11.80
C ALA A 19 -0.35 -12.77 11.74
N LYS A 20 -0.47 -14.10 11.82
CA LYS A 20 0.69 -15.00 11.87
C LYS A 20 1.43 -15.08 10.53
N ALA A 21 0.74 -14.85 9.40
CA ALA A 21 1.34 -14.88 8.07
C ALA A 21 1.41 -13.48 7.43
N THR A 22 2.53 -13.16 6.76
CA THR A 22 2.65 -11.97 5.90
C THR A 22 1.57 -11.93 4.81
N ALA A 23 1.06 -13.10 4.42
CA ALA A 23 -0.07 -13.24 3.50
C ALA A 23 -1.41 -12.74 4.06
N GLU A 24 -1.65 -12.86 5.37
CA GLU A 24 -2.86 -12.30 6.02
C GLU A 24 -2.75 -10.78 6.14
N VAL A 25 -1.55 -10.27 6.43
CA VAL A 25 -1.27 -8.82 6.43
C VAL A 25 -1.44 -8.24 5.01
N LEU A 26 -1.08 -8.99 3.98
CA LEU A 26 -1.38 -8.63 2.58
C LEU A 26 -2.87 -8.72 2.26
N LEU A 27 -3.68 -9.47 3.02
CA LEU A 27 -5.13 -9.49 2.82
C LEU A 27 -5.85 -8.27 3.43
N TYR A 28 -5.15 -7.42 4.20
CA TYR A 28 -5.74 -6.20 4.74
C TYR A 28 -6.00 -5.17 3.62
N ALA A 29 -7.27 -4.94 3.33
CA ALA A 29 -7.71 -3.93 2.36
C ALA A 29 -7.18 -2.52 2.71
N GLY A 30 -7.05 -2.19 3.99
CA GLY A 30 -6.49 -0.91 4.44
C GLY A 30 -5.01 -0.73 4.07
N LEU A 31 -4.22 -1.80 4.11
CA LEU A 31 -2.80 -1.76 3.73
C LEU A 31 -2.66 -1.57 2.22
N HIS A 32 -3.48 -2.28 1.43
CA HIS A 32 -3.54 -2.10 -0.02
C HIS A 32 -3.96 -0.68 -0.42
N ALA A 33 -4.91 -0.06 0.28
CA ALA A 33 -5.32 1.32 0.01
C ALA A 33 -4.17 2.32 0.20
N VAL A 34 -3.39 2.16 1.28
CA VAL A 34 -2.20 2.99 1.52
C VAL A 34 -1.16 2.77 0.43
N TRP A 35 -0.89 1.54 0.04
CA TRP A 35 0.10 1.21 -0.98
C TRP A 35 -0.28 1.76 -2.35
N ALA A 36 -1.54 1.59 -2.75
CA ALA A 36 -2.06 2.10 -4.01
C ALA A 36 -2.09 3.64 -4.03
N TYR A 37 -2.44 4.29 -2.91
CA TYR A 37 -2.32 5.74 -2.79
C TYR A 37 -0.87 6.22 -2.97
N ARG A 38 0.10 5.55 -2.34
CA ARG A 38 1.52 5.90 -2.49
C ARG A 38 2.02 5.66 -3.91
N LEU A 39 1.55 4.60 -4.57
CA LEU A 39 1.87 4.30 -5.97
C LEU A 39 1.31 5.39 -6.90
N ALA A 40 0.04 5.78 -6.70
CA ALA A 40 -0.60 6.86 -7.44
C ALA A 40 0.15 8.20 -7.24
N HIS A 41 0.53 8.51 -6.00
CA HIS A 41 1.31 9.70 -5.69
C HIS A 41 2.69 9.68 -6.36
N TRP A 42 3.40 8.55 -6.32
CA TRP A 42 4.70 8.42 -6.98
C TRP A 42 4.60 8.57 -8.51
N LEU A 43 3.55 8.01 -9.13
CA LEU A 43 3.27 8.23 -10.56
C LEU A 43 2.99 9.71 -10.84
N TRP A 44 2.23 10.37 -9.97
CA TRP A 44 1.92 11.79 -10.10
C TRP A 44 3.19 12.66 -10.05
N THR A 45 4.11 12.38 -9.12
CA THR A 45 5.38 13.11 -9.01
C THR A 45 6.32 12.88 -10.21
N ARG A 46 6.13 11.80 -10.96
CA ARG A 46 6.90 11.47 -12.18
C ARG A 46 6.22 11.90 -13.47
N ASP A 47 5.28 12.84 -13.40
CA ASP A 47 4.53 13.38 -14.53
C ASP A 47 3.59 12.37 -15.23
N HIS A 48 3.42 11.16 -14.67
CA HIS A 48 2.45 10.17 -15.14
C HIS A 48 1.06 10.44 -14.55
N GLN A 49 0.53 11.64 -14.82
CA GLN A 49 -0.73 12.13 -14.26
C GLN A 49 -1.94 11.29 -14.68
N PHE A 50 -1.94 10.73 -15.90
CA PHE A 50 -3.04 9.89 -16.40
C PHE A 50 -3.17 8.58 -15.61
N SER A 51 -2.07 7.84 -15.46
CA SER A 51 -2.08 6.56 -14.74
C SER A 51 -2.19 6.76 -13.22
N ALA A 52 -1.67 7.86 -12.66
CA ALA A 52 -1.95 8.23 -11.26
C ALA A 52 -3.46 8.42 -11.02
N ARG A 53 -4.14 9.11 -11.94
CA ARG A 53 -5.58 9.39 -11.86
C ARG A 53 -6.43 8.14 -12.08
N LEU A 54 -5.99 7.22 -12.93
CA LEU A 54 -6.59 5.89 -13.11
C LEU A 54 -6.47 5.05 -11.83
N LEU A 55 -5.27 5.01 -11.21
CA LEU A 55 -5.04 4.31 -9.95
C LEU A 55 -5.89 4.89 -8.81
N SER A 56 -5.96 6.23 -8.68
CA SER A 56 -6.83 6.85 -7.67
C SER A 56 -8.31 6.53 -7.88
N GLN A 57 -8.77 6.31 -9.11
CA GLN A 57 -10.15 5.88 -9.38
C GLN A 57 -10.37 4.40 -9.08
N LEU A 58 -9.38 3.53 -9.33
CA LEU A 58 -9.45 2.11 -9.01
C LEU A 58 -9.40 1.80 -7.51
N THR A 59 -8.78 2.69 -6.73
CA THR A 59 -8.61 2.53 -5.28
C THR A 59 -9.68 3.27 -4.48
N ARG A 60 -10.67 3.87 -5.15
CA ARG A 60 -11.77 4.59 -4.52
C ARG A 60 -12.80 3.64 -3.92
#